data_AF-A0A7M2XIB9-F1
#
_entry.id   AF-A0A7M2XIB9-F1
#
_cell.length_a   1.000
_cell.length_b   1.000
_cell.length_c   1.000
_cell.angle_alpha   90.00
_cell.angle_beta   90.00
_cell.angle_gamma   90.00
#
_symmetry.space_group_name_H-M   'P 1'
#
loop_
_entity.id
_entity.type
_entity.pdbx_description
1 polymer ?
#
loop_
_entity_poly.entity_id
_entity_poly.type
_entity_poly.pdbx_seq_one_letter_code
_entity_poly.pdbx_strand_id
1 'polypeptide(L)'
;MRHATQLPKTQYRRLRTIILATAAIMSGLRGLAYIPSVNGEQRAASLTYIETWLPLSVWGWVWLSGLAFLVASILVPRLAIPSMSVFVGMHVLWGTSFVMSWLFLDTPTSWITGSSIIGIAIFAAVLTILMERPRGLDPKGA
;
A
#
# COMPACT_ATOMS: atom_id res chain seq x y z
N MET A 1 36.55 3.38 1.52
CA MET A 1 35.81 3.86 0.33
C MET A 1 34.85 2.76 -0.12
N ARG A 2 33.54 2.88 0.16
CA ARG A 2 32.54 1.92 -0.34
C ARG A 2 32.12 2.38 -1.74
N HIS A 3 32.48 1.63 -2.78
CA HIS A 3 31.87 1.77 -4.10
C HIS A 3 30.39 1.40 -3.98
N ALA A 4 29.52 2.39 -3.78
CA ALA A 4 28.10 2.21 -3.98
C ALA A 4 27.91 1.97 -5.49
N THR A 5 27.70 0.72 -5.87
CA THR A 5 27.34 0.32 -7.23
C THR A 5 26.04 1.02 -7.61
N GLN A 6 26.14 2.14 -8.31
CA GLN A 6 24.97 2.85 -8.81
C GLN A 6 24.32 2.01 -9.91
N LEU A 7 23.07 1.60 -9.70
CA LEU A 7 22.32 0.87 -10.71
C LEU A 7 22.17 1.71 -11.99
N PRO A 8 22.33 1.12 -13.19
CA PRO A 8 21.98 1.73 -14.46
C PRO A 8 20.59 2.38 -14.43
N LYS A 9 20.45 3.57 -15.04
CA LYS A 9 19.18 4.33 -15.07
C LYS A 9 17.98 3.50 -15.56
N THR A 10 18.21 2.59 -16.51
CA THR A 10 17.20 1.68 -17.06
C THR A 10 16.72 0.65 -16.04
N GLN A 11 17.62 0.08 -15.24
CA GLN A 11 17.29 -0.86 -14.16
C GLN A 11 16.50 -0.16 -13.06
N TYR A 12 16.87 1.07 -12.70
CA TYR A 12 16.14 1.87 -11.73
C TYR A 12 14.70 2.15 -12.18
N ARG A 13 14.49 2.56 -13.44
CA ARG A 13 13.13 2.77 -13.98
C ARG A 13 12.29 1.49 -13.95
N ARG A 14 12.87 0.35 -14.32
CA ARG A 14 12.19 -0.95 -14.27
C ARG A 14 11.79 -1.33 -12.85
N LEU A 15 12.71 -1.19 -11.89
CA LEU A 15 12.44 -1.49 -10.48
C LEU A 15 11.29 -0.62 -9.95
N ARG A 16 11.32 0.68 -10.24
CA ARG A 16 10.26 1.61 -9.86
C ARG A 16 8.90 1.18 -10.41
N THR A 17 8.83 0.87 -11.70
CA THR A 17 7.60 0.39 -12.33
C THR A 17 7.11 -0.90 -11.70
N ILE A 18 7.99 -1.85 -11.39
CA ILE A 18 7.63 -3.12 -10.73
C ILE A 18 7.02 -2.86 -9.35
N ILE A 19 7.64 -1.99 -8.53
CA ILE A 19 7.13 -1.70 -7.18
C ILE A 19 5.75 -1.05 -7.23
N LEU A 20 5.58 -0.04 -8.10
CA LEU A 20 4.30 0.64 -8.28
C LEU A 20 3.23 -0.31 -8.84
N ALA A 21 3.59 -1.16 -9.80
CA ALA A 21 2.67 -2.16 -10.36
C ALA A 21 2.26 -3.20 -9.32
N THR A 22 3.18 -3.68 -8.49
CA THR A 22 2.86 -4.60 -7.39
C THR A 22 1.91 -3.96 -6.38
N ALA A 23 2.18 -2.72 -5.96
CA ALA A 23 1.29 -1.99 -5.06
C ALA A 23 -0.10 -1.77 -5.70
N ALA A 24 -0.14 -1.42 -6.99
CA ALA A 24 -1.38 -1.26 -7.76
C ALA A 24 -2.20 -2.56 -7.77
N ILE A 25 -1.57 -3.69 -8.12
CA ILE A 25 -2.23 -5.00 -8.14
C ILE A 25 -2.76 -5.37 -6.75
N MET A 26 -1.97 -5.21 -5.69
CA MET A 26 -2.40 -5.49 -4.32
C MET A 26 -3.61 -4.64 -3.91
N SER A 27 -3.59 -3.35 -4.27
CA SER A 27 -4.68 -2.42 -4.05
C SER A 27 -5.95 -2.84 -4.80
N GLY A 28 -5.81 -3.20 -6.07
CA GLY A 28 -6.90 -3.66 -6.92
C GLY A 28 -7.54 -4.97 -6.45
N LEU A 29 -6.72 -5.98 -6.13
CA LEU A 29 -7.21 -7.26 -5.61
C LEU A 29 -7.99 -7.09 -4.31
N ARG A 30 -7.51 -6.23 -3.41
CA ARG A 30 -8.22 -5.93 -2.16
C ARG A 30 -9.53 -5.18 -2.41
N GLY A 31 -9.53 -4.21 -3.34
CA GLY A 31 -10.74 -3.50 -3.74
C GLY A 31 -11.82 -4.43 -4.30
N LEU A 32 -11.44 -5.29 -5.26
CA LEU A 32 -12.34 -6.28 -5.86
C LEU A 32 -12.90 -7.28 -4.85
N ALA A 33 -12.11 -7.65 -3.83
CA ALA A 33 -12.55 -8.55 -2.76
C ALA A 33 -13.67 -7.97 -1.87
N TYR A 34 -13.92 -6.66 -1.95
CA TYR A 34 -14.97 -5.96 -1.20
C TYR A 34 -16.18 -5.56 -2.04
N ILE A 35 -16.15 -5.78 -3.35
CA ILE A 35 -17.30 -5.52 -4.22
C ILE A 35 -18.26 -6.73 -4.14
N PRO A 36 -19.54 -6.53 -3.73
CA PRO A 36 -20.50 -7.62 -3.58
C PRO A 36 -20.74 -8.41 -4.87
N SER A 37 -20.80 -7.73 -6.02
CA SER A 37 -21.01 -8.38 -7.33
C SER A 37 -19.90 -9.36 -7.72
N VAL A 38 -18.71 -9.28 -7.10
CA VAL A 38 -17.59 -10.18 -7.35
C VAL A 38 -17.60 -11.39 -6.42
N ASN A 39 -18.17 -11.27 -5.22
CA ASN A 39 -18.04 -12.30 -4.16
C ASN A 39 -19.38 -12.90 -3.69
N GLY A 40 -20.51 -12.49 -4.27
CA GLY A 40 -21.85 -12.85 -3.80
C GLY A 40 -22.32 -11.96 -2.63
N GLU A 41 -23.64 -11.89 -2.42
CA GLU A 41 -24.30 -10.91 -1.53
C GLU A 41 -23.99 -11.04 -0.03
N GLN A 42 -23.19 -12.02 0.40
CA GLN A 42 -23.07 -12.34 1.82
C GLN A 42 -21.64 -12.74 2.21
N ARG A 43 -20.73 -11.76 2.23
CA ARG A 43 -19.57 -11.87 3.14
C ARG A 43 -20.03 -11.35 4.51
N ALA A 44 -20.11 -12.26 5.48
CA ALA A 44 -20.14 -11.86 6.88
C ALA A 44 -18.98 -10.87 7.10
N ALA A 45 -19.31 -9.67 7.59
CA ALA A 45 -18.37 -8.61 7.91
C ALA A 45 -17.07 -9.23 8.45
N SER A 46 -15.96 -9.01 7.77
CA SER A 46 -14.68 -9.37 8.35
C SER A 46 -14.61 -8.58 9.65
N LEU A 47 -14.28 -9.21 10.78
CA LEU A 47 -14.29 -8.57 12.10
C LEU A 47 -13.16 -7.52 12.21
N THR A 48 -13.10 -6.55 11.32
CA THR A 48 -12.15 -5.44 11.30
C THR A 48 -12.89 -4.22 11.84
N TYR A 49 -12.35 -3.64 12.90
CA TYR A 49 -12.92 -2.47 13.59
C TYR A 49 -13.36 -1.34 12.63
N ILE A 50 -12.67 -1.17 11.51
CA ILE A 50 -12.94 -0.13 10.52
C ILE A 50 -14.22 -0.32 9.70
N GLU A 51 -14.79 -1.51 9.69
CA GLU A 51 -16.11 -1.75 9.08
C GLU A 51 -17.23 -1.04 9.84
N THR A 52 -16.97 -0.59 11.08
CA THR A 52 -17.89 0.26 11.83
C THR A 52 -17.98 1.69 11.27
N TRP A 53 -16.99 2.13 10.50
CA TRP A 53 -16.96 3.49 9.95
C TRP A 53 -17.71 3.57 8.62
N LEU A 54 -17.48 2.59 7.73
CA LEU A 54 -18.07 2.54 6.39
C LEU A 54 -18.30 1.08 5.97
N PRO A 55 -19.32 0.82 5.14
CA PRO A 55 -19.54 -0.50 4.53
C PRO A 55 -18.34 -0.95 3.69
N LEU A 56 -18.08 -2.27 3.65
CA LEU A 56 -16.99 -2.85 2.86
C LEU A 56 -17.03 -2.44 1.38
N SER A 57 -18.21 -2.31 0.78
CA SER A 57 -18.35 -1.88 -0.62
C SER A 57 -17.74 -0.49 -0.87
N VAL A 58 -17.90 0.44 0.08
CA VAL A 58 -17.30 1.78 0.02
C VAL A 58 -15.79 1.67 0.14
N TRP A 59 -15.28 0.86 1.06
CA TRP A 59 -13.85 0.60 1.17
C TRP A 59 -13.29 -0.05 -0.09
N GLY A 60 -14.05 -0.92 -0.76
CA GLY A 60 -13.72 -1.47 -2.07
C GLY A 60 -13.40 -0.38 -3.09
N TRP A 61 -14.27 0.62 -3.19
CA TRP A 61 -14.04 1.78 -4.06
C TRP A 61 -12.83 2.62 -3.65
N VAL A 62 -12.55 2.78 -2.35
CA VAL A 62 -11.34 3.47 -1.86
C VAL A 62 -10.07 2.72 -2.29
N TRP A 63 -10.06 1.39 -2.19
CA TRP A 63 -8.95 0.58 -2.68
C TRP A 63 -8.81 0.66 -4.22
N LEU A 64 -9.91 0.64 -4.96
CA LEU A 64 -9.88 0.78 -6.43
C LEU A 64 -9.42 2.18 -6.88
N SER A 65 -9.73 3.24 -6.13
CA SER A 65 -9.19 4.58 -6.42
C SER A 65 -7.69 4.64 -6.12
N GLY A 66 -7.21 3.95 -5.08
CA GLY A 66 -5.79 3.73 -4.81
C GLY A 66 -5.07 3.01 -5.95
N LEU A 67 -5.67 1.94 -6.50
CA LEU A 67 -5.20 1.28 -7.72
C LEU A 67 -5.05 2.27 -8.87
N ALA A 68 -6.09 3.03 -9.19
CA ALA A 68 -6.06 4.00 -10.28
C ALA A 68 -4.96 5.05 -10.08
N PHE A 69 -4.78 5.52 -8.84
CA PHE A 69 -3.74 6.50 -8.51
C PHE A 69 -2.32 5.93 -8.66
N LEU A 70 -2.10 4.69 -8.22
CA LEU A 70 -0.82 3.98 -8.38
C LEU A 70 -0.51 3.73 -9.86
N VAL A 71 -1.50 3.32 -10.67
CA VAL A 71 -1.33 3.17 -12.12
C VAL A 71 -0.97 4.50 -12.78
N ALA A 72 -1.65 5.59 -12.42
CA ALA A 72 -1.34 6.92 -12.93
C ALA A 72 0.11 7.35 -12.58
N SER A 73 0.61 6.95 -11.42
CA SER A 73 1.98 7.28 -10.97
C SER A 73 3.10 6.59 -11.76
N ILE A 74 2.78 5.50 -12.47
CA ILE A 74 3.69 4.85 -13.41
C ILE A 74 3.95 5.79 -14.60
N LEU A 75 2.91 6.44 -15.11
CA LEU A 75 2.97 7.36 -16.24
C LEU A 75 3.46 8.77 -15.83
N VAL A 76 3.11 9.20 -14.61
CA VAL A 76 3.38 10.55 -14.11
C VAL A 76 4.28 10.46 -12.87
N PRO A 77 5.62 10.54 -13.02
CA PRO A 77 6.53 10.14 -11.94
C PRO A 77 6.41 10.92 -10.64
N ARG A 78 6.03 12.20 -10.72
CA ARG A 78 5.76 13.08 -9.57
C ARG A 78 4.68 12.56 -8.62
N LEU A 79 3.82 11.65 -9.08
CA LEU A 79 2.74 11.09 -8.26
C LEU A 79 3.17 9.88 -7.43
N ALA A 80 4.36 9.30 -7.65
CA ALA A 80 4.75 8.05 -6.99
C ALA A 80 4.82 8.16 -5.46
N ILE A 81 5.46 9.22 -4.93
CA ILE A 81 5.51 9.42 -3.48
C ILE A 81 4.08 9.59 -2.94
N PRO A 82 3.24 10.53 -3.42
CA PRO A 82 1.85 10.65 -2.97
C PRO A 82 1.05 9.35 -3.05
N SER A 83 1.09 8.62 -4.17
CA SER A 83 0.30 7.40 -4.35
C SER A 83 0.76 6.27 -3.43
N MET A 84 2.08 6.14 -3.23
CA MET A 84 2.63 5.17 -2.28
C MET A 84 2.33 5.56 -0.83
N SER A 85 2.32 6.84 -0.48
CA SER A 85 1.92 7.30 0.86
C SER A 85 0.47 6.94 1.17
N VAL A 86 -0.45 7.10 0.21
CA VAL A 86 -1.84 6.65 0.36
C VAL A 86 -1.90 5.13 0.52
N PHE A 87 -1.18 4.37 -0.31
CA PHE A 87 -1.12 2.91 -0.20
C PHE A 87 -0.60 2.44 1.17
N VAL A 88 0.47 3.04 1.67
CA VAL A 88 1.05 2.78 2.99
C VAL A 88 0.04 3.14 4.07
N GLY A 89 -0.56 4.33 4.02
CA GLY A 89 -1.55 4.78 4.99
C GLY A 89 -2.76 3.83 5.09
N MET A 90 -3.26 3.37 3.94
CA MET A 90 -4.35 2.38 3.90
C MET A 90 -3.97 1.04 4.55
N HIS A 91 -2.73 0.57 4.33
CA HIS A 91 -2.25 -0.65 4.99
C HIS A 91 -2.05 -0.45 6.49
N VAL A 92 -1.48 0.68 6.93
CA VAL A 92 -1.37 1.01 8.36
C VAL A 92 -2.76 1.02 9.00
N LEU A 93 -3.72 1.69 8.37
CA LEU A 93 -5.09 1.77 8.84
C LEU A 93 -5.73 0.38 8.99
N TRP A 94 -5.53 -0.51 8.00
CA TRP A 94 -6.04 -1.88 8.05
C TRP A 94 -5.35 -2.69 9.15
N GLY A 95 -4.02 -2.60 9.22
CA GLY A 95 -3.23 -3.29 10.23
C GLY A 95 -3.61 -2.89 11.65
N THR A 96 -3.76 -1.58 11.90
CA THR A 96 -4.27 -1.04 13.16
C THR A 96 -5.69 -1.52 13.43
N SER A 97 -6.57 -1.54 12.42
CA SER A 97 -7.93 -2.04 12.59
C SER A 97 -7.98 -3.48 13.07
N PHE A 98 -7.10 -4.36 12.60
CA PHE A 98 -7.00 -5.74 13.09
C PHE A 98 -6.51 -5.80 14.55
N VAL A 99 -5.56 -4.95 14.92
CA VAL A 99 -5.12 -4.84 16.32
C VAL A 99 -6.26 -4.34 17.21
N MET A 100 -7.05 -3.37 16.74
CA MET A 100 -8.21 -2.88 17.48
C MET A 100 -9.29 -3.97 17.63
N SER A 101 -9.51 -4.79 16.61
CA SER A 101 -10.42 -5.93 16.73
C SER A 101 -9.97 -6.94 17.78
N TRP A 102 -8.67 -7.16 17.92
CA TRP A 102 -8.12 -8.02 18.97
C TRP A 102 -8.43 -7.47 20.37
N LEU A 103 -8.33 -6.14 20.54
CA LEU A 103 -8.55 -5.47 21.82
C LEU A 103 -10.03 -5.28 22.18
N PHE A 104 -10.90 -5.08 21.19
CA PHE A 104 -12.27 -4.58 21.41
C PHE A 104 -13.38 -5.48 20.87
N LEU A 105 -13.08 -6.46 20.01
CA LEU A 105 -14.09 -7.29 19.33
C LEU A 105 -13.90 -8.80 19.56
N ASP A 106 -13.17 -9.18 20.62
CA ASP A 106 -12.92 -10.59 21.00
C ASP A 106 -12.45 -11.48 19.85
N THR A 107 -11.55 -10.95 19.02
CA THR A 107 -10.90 -11.70 17.93
C THR A 107 -9.46 -12.08 18.29
N PRO A 108 -9.22 -13.20 18.99
CA PRO A 108 -7.93 -13.48 19.65
C PRO A 108 -6.73 -13.59 18.71
N THR A 109 -6.94 -13.86 17.42
CA THR A 109 -5.87 -14.06 16.43
C THR A 109 -5.73 -12.92 15.41
N SER A 110 -6.57 -11.88 15.48
CA SER A 110 -6.57 -10.80 14.49
C SER A 110 -5.26 -9.99 14.48
N TRP A 111 -4.54 -9.91 15.61
CA TRP A 111 -3.22 -9.27 15.69
C TRP A 111 -2.16 -9.89 14.76
N ILE A 112 -2.28 -11.18 14.42
CA ILE A 112 -1.35 -11.87 13.50
C ILE A 112 -1.49 -11.28 12.10
N THR A 113 -2.73 -11.11 11.63
CA THR A 113 -3.02 -10.44 10.36
C THR A 113 -2.63 -8.97 10.43
N GLY A 114 -2.94 -8.28 11.53
CA GLY A 114 -2.58 -6.88 11.74
C GLY A 114 -1.08 -6.61 11.61
N SER A 115 -0.25 -7.41 12.29
CA SER A 115 1.21 -7.28 12.24
C SER A 115 1.76 -7.53 10.83
N SER A 116 1.20 -8.50 10.09
CA SER A 116 1.61 -8.80 8.71
C SER A 116 1.30 -7.63 7.76
N ILE A 117 0.13 -7.01 7.90
CA ILE A 117 -0.27 -5.84 7.09
C ILE A 117 0.58 -4.61 7.43
N ILE A 118 0.90 -4.39 8.71
CA ILE A 118 1.83 -3.33 9.13
C ILE A 118 3.22 -3.58 8.53
N GLY A 119 3.68 -4.82 8.50
CA GLY A 119 4.92 -5.20 7.81
C GLY A 119 4.93 -4.78 6.34
N ILE A 120 3.85 -5.06 5.60
CA ILE A 120 3.68 -4.63 4.20
C ILE A 120 3.79 -3.10 4.07
N ALA A 121 3.12 -2.35 4.96
CA ALA A 121 3.19 -0.89 4.97
C ALA A 121 4.63 -0.38 5.17
N ILE A 122 5.37 -0.96 6.11
CA ILE A 122 6.77 -0.60 6.38
C ILE A 122 7.64 -0.91 5.16
N PHE A 123 7.52 -2.10 4.59
CA PHE A 123 8.28 -2.47 3.38
C PHE A 123 7.97 -1.53 2.22
N ALA A 124 6.71 -1.21 1.97
CA ALA A 124 6.31 -0.27 0.92
C ALA A 124 6.87 1.14 1.17
N ALA A 125 6.86 1.63 2.41
CA ALA A 125 7.44 2.92 2.78
C ALA A 125 8.95 2.95 2.55
N VAL A 126 9.67 1.91 3.01
CA VAL A 126 11.12 1.78 2.82
C VAL A 126 11.47 1.73 1.34
N LEU A 127 10.78 0.91 0.56
CA LEU A 127 10.99 0.82 -0.88
C LEU A 127 10.76 2.16 -1.56
N THR A 128 9.70 2.89 -1.18
CA THR A 128 9.42 4.22 -1.71
C THR A 128 10.53 5.21 -1.40
N ILE A 129 11.02 5.24 -0.15
CA ILE A 129 12.12 6.11 0.28
C ILE A 129 13.42 5.77 -0.46
N LEU A 130 13.75 4.48 -0.59
CA LEU A 130 14.97 4.02 -1.27
C LEU A 130 14.94 4.32 -2.76
N MET A 131 13.76 4.22 -3.38
CA MET A 131 13.58 4.56 -4.78
C MET A 131 13.63 6.08 -4.95
N GLU A 132 12.68 6.82 -4.40
CA GLU A 132 12.43 8.22 -4.73
C GLU A 132 13.37 9.23 -4.03
N ARG A 133 14.43 8.76 -3.35
CA ARG A 133 15.39 9.66 -2.71
C ARG A 133 15.99 10.63 -3.74
N PRO A 134 15.98 11.96 -3.47
CA PRO A 134 16.57 12.93 -4.38
C PRO A 134 18.05 12.62 -4.57
N ARG A 135 18.48 12.33 -5.80
CA ARG A 135 19.91 12.23 -6.17
C ARG A 135 20.56 13.62 -6.25
N GLY A 136 20.24 14.51 -5.31
CA GLY A 136 20.52 15.95 -5.38
C GLY A 136 21.37 16.49 -4.24
N LEU A 137 22.02 15.64 -3.45
CA LEU A 137 23.04 16.05 -2.49
C LEU A 137 24.41 15.48 -2.90
N ASP A 138 24.78 15.69 -4.17
CA ASP A 138 26.17 15.56 -4.57
C ASP A 138 26.83 16.92 -4.26
N PRO A 139 27.73 17.03 -3.27
CA PRO A 139 28.30 18.31 -2.81
C PRO A 139 29.25 18.97 -3.82
N LYS A 140 29.20 18.60 -5.11
CA LYS A 140 30.12 19.05 -6.17
C LYS A 140 29.47 19.96 -7.22
N GLY A 141 28.26 20.45 -6.98
CA GLY A 141 27.48 21.23 -7.94
C GLY A 141 27.03 22.61 -7.45
N ALA A 142 27.72 23.18 -6.47
CA ALA A 142 27.56 24.57 -6.04
C ALA A 142 28.88 25.32 -6.23
#